data_AF-A0A256XG07-F1
#
_entry.id   AF-A0A256XG07-F1
#
_cell.length_a   1.000
_cell.length_b   1.000
_cell.length_c   1.000
_cell.angle_alpha   90.00
_cell.angle_beta   90.00
_cell.angle_gamma   90.00
#
_symmetry.space_group_name_H-M   'P 1'
#
loop_
_entity.id
_entity.type
_entity.pdbx_description
1 polymer ?
#
loop_
_entity_poly.entity_id
_entity_poly.type
_entity_poly.pdbx_seq_one_letter_code
_entity_poly.pdbx_strand_id
1 'polypeptide(L)'
;MLSESARYRTVEFTPCSRFAPESGINSSLISSFPTVYMQPTYMSNPLRIDVPAWEGDFSGIYSLVLELCQGSRSYGYPLPMYLAHLDARVDKKQAEWSTKQLLHHLSREEPSLMDSILCKTRRDRRPTN
;
A
#
# COMPACT_ATOMS: atom_id res chain seq x y z
N MET A 1 -17.24 27.86 -15.00
CA MET A 1 -17.34 26.82 -16.05
C MET A 1 -16.06 25.99 -15.98
N LEU A 2 -16.10 24.84 -15.30
CA LEU A 2 -14.97 23.91 -15.22
C LEU A 2 -15.05 23.00 -16.44
N SER A 3 -14.20 23.25 -17.44
CA SER A 3 -14.11 22.43 -18.65
C SER A 3 -13.65 21.03 -18.28
N GLU A 4 -14.49 20.05 -18.59
CA GLU A 4 -14.19 18.64 -18.90
C GLU A 4 -12.89 18.10 -18.31
N SER A 5 -12.97 17.57 -17.08
CA SER A 5 -11.95 16.66 -16.57
C SER A 5 -11.88 15.47 -17.53
N ALA A 6 -10.78 15.32 -18.27
CA ALA A 6 -10.58 14.21 -19.20
C ALA A 6 -10.59 12.89 -18.40
N ARG A 7 -11.72 12.18 -18.43
CA ARG A 7 -11.89 10.87 -17.79
C ARG A 7 -11.60 9.80 -18.83
N TYR A 8 -10.59 8.99 -18.59
CA TYR A 8 -10.28 7.85 -19.44
C TYR A 8 -10.72 6.58 -18.73
N ARG A 9 -11.74 5.92 -19.29
CA ARG A 9 -12.25 4.64 -18.82
C ARG A 9 -11.69 3.54 -19.71
N THR A 10 -10.98 2.60 -19.11
CA THR A 10 -10.63 1.32 -19.75
C THR A 10 -11.65 0.28 -19.31
N VAL A 11 -12.11 -0.55 -20.25
CA VAL A 11 -13.25 -1.46 -20.01
C VAL A 11 -12.89 -2.54 -18.98
N GLU A 12 -11.66 -3.05 -18.97
CA GLU A 12 -11.21 -4.11 -18.07
C GLU A 12 -9.68 -4.10 -17.97
N PHE A 13 -9.14 -4.19 -16.76
CA PHE A 13 -7.76 -4.61 -16.51
C PHE A 13 -7.80 -5.99 -15.87
N THR A 14 -7.35 -7.00 -16.62
CA THR A 14 -7.06 -8.32 -16.07
C THR A 14 -5.57 -8.31 -15.77
N PRO A 15 -5.13 -8.19 -14.50
CA PRO A 15 -3.73 -8.41 -14.20
C PRO A 15 -3.37 -9.79 -14.73
N CYS A 16 -2.31 -9.89 -15.53
CA CYS A 16 -1.83 -11.16 -16.07
C CYS A 16 -1.52 -12.10 -14.91
N SER A 17 -2.51 -12.89 -14.51
CA SER A 17 -2.33 -14.08 -13.72
C SER A 17 -1.28 -14.90 -14.46
N ARG A 18 -0.13 -15.12 -13.84
CA ARG A 18 0.91 -16.02 -14.38
C ARG A 18 0.41 -17.46 -14.56
N PHE A 19 -0.83 -17.77 -14.18
CA PHE A 19 -1.48 -19.00 -14.56
C PHE A 19 -1.94 -18.87 -16.01
N ALA A 20 -1.06 -19.34 -16.91
CA ALA A 20 -1.44 -19.74 -18.25
C ALA A 20 -2.70 -20.63 -18.19
N PRO A 21 -3.52 -20.69 -19.25
CA PRO A 21 -4.72 -21.52 -19.32
C PRO A 21 -4.37 -23.00 -19.51
N GLU A 22 -3.34 -23.48 -18.82
CA GLU A 22 -3.00 -24.89 -18.76
C GLU A 22 -3.38 -25.41 -17.38
N SER A 23 -4.26 -26.42 -17.39
CA SER A 23 -4.73 -27.22 -16.24
C SER A 23 -5.83 -26.61 -15.35
N GLY A 24 -7.08 -26.71 -15.80
CA GLY A 24 -8.23 -27.02 -14.92
C GLY A 24 -8.57 -26.04 -13.79
N ILE A 25 -8.01 -24.82 -13.78
CA ILE A 25 -8.37 -23.80 -12.80
C ILE A 25 -9.78 -23.30 -13.18
N ASN A 26 -10.75 -23.58 -12.31
CA ASN A 26 -12.15 -23.17 -12.46
C ASN A 26 -12.23 -21.71 -12.92
N SER A 27 -13.08 -21.44 -13.93
CA SER A 27 -13.41 -20.10 -14.41
C SER A 27 -13.89 -19.14 -13.29
N SER A 28 -14.21 -19.68 -12.11
CA SER A 28 -14.52 -18.94 -10.87
C SER A 28 -13.33 -18.26 -10.19
N LEU A 29 -12.08 -18.47 -10.65
CA LEU A 29 -10.86 -17.87 -10.08
C LEU A 29 -10.28 -16.72 -10.93
N ILE A 30 -10.92 -16.40 -12.06
CA ILE A 30 -10.54 -15.24 -12.88
C ILE A 30 -11.17 -14.00 -12.25
N SER A 31 -10.35 -13.19 -11.57
CA SER A 31 -10.77 -11.89 -11.04
C SER A 31 -10.52 -10.79 -12.06
N SER A 32 -11.57 -10.11 -12.50
CA SER A 32 -11.48 -8.92 -13.36
C SER A 32 -11.63 -7.65 -12.53
N PHE A 33 -10.92 -6.59 -12.95
CA PHE A 33 -10.97 -5.29 -12.30
C PHE A 33 -11.23 -4.20 -13.34
N PRO A 34 -12.46 -3.67 -13.43
CA PRO A 34 -12.70 -2.41 -14.10
C PRO A 34 -11.78 -1.30 -13.58
N THR A 35 -11.16 -0.56 -14.49
CA THR A 35 -10.18 0.48 -14.16
C THR A 35 -10.59 1.83 -14.74
N VAL A 36 -10.51 2.87 -13.93
CA VAL A 36 -10.65 4.27 -14.37
C VAL A 36 -9.42 5.08 -14.02
N TYR A 37 -8.98 5.90 -14.97
CA TYR A 37 -7.97 6.93 -14.74
C TYR A 37 -8.67 8.28 -14.62
N MET A 38 -8.43 8.97 -13.50
CA MET A 38 -9.04 10.26 -13.24
C MET A 38 -8.02 11.24 -12.70
N GLN A 39 -8.11 12.50 -13.12
CA GLN A 39 -7.27 13.57 -12.61
C GLN A 39 -8.17 14.57 -11.85
N PRO A 40 -8.22 14.53 -10.50
CA PRO A 40 -9.16 15.34 -9.73
C PRO A 40 -8.96 16.85 -9.88
N THR A 41 -7.72 17.29 -10.06
CA THR A 41 -7.38 18.69 -10.32
C THR A 41 -6.33 18.80 -11.43
N TYR A 42 -6.25 19.95 -12.09
CA TYR A 42 -5.28 20.19 -13.16
C TYR A 42 -3.81 20.09 -12.72
N MET A 43 -3.53 20.26 -11.42
CA MET A 43 -2.17 20.14 -10.85
C MET A 43 -1.87 18.78 -10.23
N SER A 44 -2.89 17.95 -9.99
CA SER A 44 -2.70 16.64 -9.35
C SER A 44 -2.25 15.59 -10.36
N ASN A 45 -1.50 14.60 -9.89
CA ASN A 45 -1.22 13.40 -10.68
C ASN A 45 -2.52 12.62 -10.96
N PRO A 46 -2.64 11.96 -12.14
CA PRO A 46 -3.75 11.06 -12.40
C PRO A 46 -3.78 9.90 -11.39
N LEU A 47 -4.96 9.64 -10.85
CA LEU A 47 -5.26 8.49 -10.03
C LEU A 47 -5.72 7.34 -10.91
N ARG A 48 -5.19 6.15 -10.65
CA ARG A 48 -5.70 4.88 -11.18
C ARG A 48 -6.58 4.25 -10.10
N ILE A 49 -7.83 3.96 -10.44
CA ILE A 49 -8.79 3.30 -9.55
C ILE A 49 -9.18 1.99 -10.18
N ASP A 50 -8.82 0.90 -9.51
CA ASP A 50 -9.19 -0.46 -9.88
C ASP A 50 -10.28 -0.92 -8.90
N VAL A 51 -11.43 -1.35 -9.42
CA VAL A 51 -12.55 -1.83 -8.62
C VAL A 51 -12.79 -3.29 -8.99
N PRO A 52 -13.02 -4.21 -8.03
CA PRO A 52 -13.33 -5.59 -8.36
C PRO A 52 -14.64 -5.72 -9.13
N ALA A 53 -14.70 -6.58 -10.15
CA ALA A 53 -15.90 -6.73 -10.98
C ALA A 53 -17.13 -7.27 -10.25
N TRP A 54 -16.96 -7.90 -9.08
CA TRP A 54 -18.09 -8.31 -8.24
C TRP A 54 -18.77 -7.14 -7.52
N GLU A 55 -18.15 -5.95 -7.48
CA GLU A 55 -18.77 -4.74 -6.96
C GLU A 55 -19.75 -4.16 -8.00
N GLY A 56 -21.03 -4.11 -7.65
CA GLY A 56 -22.09 -3.68 -8.56
C GLY A 56 -22.11 -2.18 -8.87
N ASP A 57 -21.42 -1.35 -8.09
CA ASP A 57 -21.47 0.12 -8.19
C ASP A 57 -20.11 0.75 -8.54
N PHE A 58 -19.54 0.34 -9.67
CA PHE A 58 -18.30 0.93 -10.19
C PHE A 58 -18.35 2.46 -10.29
N SER A 59 -19.50 2.99 -10.75
CA SER A 59 -19.68 4.42 -10.99
C SER A 59 -19.82 5.25 -9.72
N GLY A 60 -20.55 4.76 -8.72
CA GLY A 60 -20.63 5.40 -7.41
C GLY A 60 -19.28 5.40 -6.70
N ILE A 61 -18.51 4.30 -6.80
CA ILE A 61 -17.19 4.20 -6.17
C ILE A 61 -16.22 5.28 -6.66
N TYR A 62 -15.98 5.42 -7.98
CA TYR A 62 -15.04 6.45 -8.43
C TYR A 62 -15.58 7.88 -8.23
N SER A 63 -16.91 8.06 -8.20
CA SER A 63 -17.53 9.36 -7.91
C SER A 63 -17.29 9.76 -6.45
N LEU A 64 -17.42 8.82 -5.51
CA LEU A 64 -17.08 9.01 -4.11
C LEU A 64 -15.58 9.34 -3.95
N VAL A 65 -14.69 8.63 -4.66
CA VAL A 65 -13.25 8.94 -4.64
C VAL A 65 -12.99 10.37 -5.10
N LEU A 66 -13.67 10.85 -6.14
CA LEU A 66 -13.56 12.24 -6.61
C LEU A 66 -14.05 13.24 -5.55
N GLU A 67 -15.16 12.98 -4.88
CA GLU A 67 -15.67 13.83 -3.79
C GLU A 67 -14.66 13.92 -2.64
N LEU A 68 -14.09 12.78 -2.22
CA LEU A 68 -13.08 12.73 -1.17
C LEU A 68 -11.78 13.47 -1.56
N CYS A 69 -11.48 13.58 -2.86
CA CYS A 69 -10.35 14.37 -3.34
C CYS A 69 -10.56 15.88 -3.18
N GLN A 70 -11.81 16.38 -3.19
CA GLN A 70 -12.10 17.81 -3.07
C GLN A 70 -11.58 18.40 -1.75
N GLY A 71 -11.55 17.59 -0.68
CA GLY A 71 -10.98 17.97 0.62
C GLY A 71 -9.47 18.26 0.58
N SER A 72 -8.74 17.76 -0.42
CA SER A 72 -7.28 17.90 -0.55
C SER A 72 -6.82 19.14 -1.34
N ARG A 73 -7.76 20.02 -1.74
CA ARG A 73 -7.49 21.21 -2.57
C ARG A 73 -6.72 20.82 -3.84
N SER A 74 -5.55 21.43 -4.08
CA SER A 74 -4.75 21.25 -5.29
C SER A 74 -3.99 19.91 -5.36
N TYR A 75 -3.95 19.13 -4.28
CA TYR A 75 -3.22 17.86 -4.26
C TYR A 75 -3.97 16.76 -5.02
N GLY A 76 -5.30 16.83 -5.06
CA GLY A 76 -6.16 15.91 -5.82
C GLY A 76 -5.98 14.45 -5.41
N TYR A 77 -5.90 14.19 -4.10
CA TYR A 77 -5.81 12.86 -3.53
C TYR A 77 -6.88 12.68 -2.44
N PRO A 78 -7.46 11.49 -2.24
CA PRO A 78 -8.51 11.31 -1.24
C PRO A 78 -8.01 11.65 0.17
N LEU A 79 -8.66 12.61 0.83
CA LEU A 79 -8.22 13.09 2.14
C LEU A 79 -8.11 11.98 3.21
N PRO A 80 -9.06 11.02 3.31
CA PRO A 80 -8.94 9.92 4.28
C PRO A 80 -7.71 9.05 4.03
N MET A 81 -7.37 8.79 2.77
CA MET A 81 -6.17 8.01 2.43
C MET A 81 -4.89 8.76 2.78
N TYR A 82 -4.89 10.08 2.57
CA TYR A 82 -3.75 10.92 2.96
C TYR A 82 -3.50 10.88 4.48
N LEU A 83 -4.57 11.00 5.28
CA LEU A 83 -4.47 10.93 6.74
C LEU A 83 -4.00 9.55 7.20
N ALA A 84 -4.58 8.48 6.67
CA ALA A 84 -4.15 7.12 6.98
C ALA A 84 -2.69 6.87 6.60
N HIS A 85 -2.22 7.42 5.49
CA HIS A 85 -0.81 7.35 5.08
C HIS A 85 0.12 8.06 6.08
N LEU A 86 -0.28 9.23 6.59
CA LEU A 86 0.49 9.96 7.60
C LEU A 86 0.51 9.23 8.94
N ASP A 87 -0.62 8.67 9.37
CA ASP A 87 -0.72 7.94 10.64
C ASP A 87 0.07 6.61 10.61
N ALA A 88 0.06 5.91 9.48
CA ALA A 88 0.80 4.66 9.30
C ALA A 88 2.30 4.88 9.07
N ARG A 89 2.75 6.12 8.89
CA ARG A 89 4.14 6.43 8.58
C ARG A 89 5.03 6.17 9.80
N VAL A 90 5.87 5.15 9.71
CA VAL A 90 6.89 4.87 10.72
C VAL A 90 8.10 5.76 10.47
N ASP A 91 8.30 6.73 11.36
CA ASP A 91 9.48 7.58 11.30
C ASP A 91 10.73 6.82 11.78
N LYS A 92 11.90 7.23 11.25
CA LYS A 92 13.19 6.64 11.61
C LYS A 92 13.40 6.57 13.13
N LYS A 93 13.03 7.63 13.87
CA LYS A 93 13.15 7.67 15.34
C LYS A 93 12.29 6.59 16.02
N GLN A 94 11.08 6.37 15.54
CA GLN A 94 10.19 5.34 16.08
C GLN A 94 10.75 3.95 15.78
N ALA A 95 11.20 3.70 14.54
CA ALA A 95 11.83 2.44 14.16
C ALA A 95 13.08 2.15 15.01
N GLU A 96 13.95 3.14 15.21
CA GLU A 96 15.15 3.01 16.06
C GLU A 96 14.80 2.73 17.52
N TRP A 97 13.80 3.44 18.07
CA TRP A 97 13.35 3.22 19.44
C TRP A 97 12.76 1.83 19.64
N SER A 98 11.86 1.40 18.76
CA SER A 98 11.25 0.06 18.79
C SER A 98 12.31 -1.03 18.68
N THR A 99 13.30 -0.84 17.80
CA THR A 99 14.44 -1.77 17.66
C THR A 99 15.24 -1.83 18.96
N LYS A 100 15.55 -0.69 19.60
CA LYS A 100 16.26 -0.66 20.88
C LYS A 100 15.49 -1.38 21.99
N GLN A 101 14.16 -1.21 22.05
CA GLN A 101 13.33 -1.91 23.04
C GLN A 101 13.31 -3.42 22.82
N LEU A 102 13.15 -3.84 21.55
CA LEU A 102 13.22 -5.26 21.19
C LEU A 102 14.58 -5.85 21.57
N LEU A 103 15.66 -5.13 21.24
CA LEU A 103 17.00 -5.57 21.58
C LEU A 103 17.20 -5.65 23.10
N HIS A 104 16.75 -4.64 23.85
CA HIS A 104 16.84 -4.65 25.30
C HIS A 104 16.07 -5.84 25.92
N HIS A 105 14.84 -6.11 25.46
CA HIS A 105 14.05 -7.24 25.92
C HIS A 105 14.73 -8.59 25.63
N LEU A 106 15.16 -8.81 24.38
CA LEU A 106 15.85 -10.03 23.98
C LEU A 106 17.17 -10.22 24.72
N SER A 107 17.90 -9.14 25.03
CA SER A 107 19.15 -9.23 25.79
C SER A 107 18.96 -9.74 27.23
N ARG A 108 17.75 -9.59 27.78
CA ARG A 108 17.39 -10.02 29.14
C ARG A 108 16.76 -11.41 29.17
N GLU A 109 15.79 -11.66 28.31
CA GLU A 109 15.00 -12.89 28.32
C GLU A 109 15.63 -13.99 27.47
N GLU A 110 16.19 -13.66 26.31
CA GLU A 110 16.76 -14.63 25.35
C GLU A 110 18.12 -14.19 24.75
N PRO A 111 19.19 -14.16 25.55
CA PRO A 111 20.49 -13.66 25.11
C PRO A 111 21.09 -14.46 23.93
N SER A 112 20.75 -15.74 23.81
CA SER A 112 21.18 -16.57 22.67
C SER A 112 20.52 -16.16 21.37
N LEU A 113 19.22 -15.85 21.39
CA LEU A 113 18.49 -15.42 20.20
C LEU A 113 18.98 -14.05 19.74
N MET A 114 19.19 -13.14 20.69
CA MET A 114 19.82 -11.83 20.45
C MET A 114 21.13 -11.97 19.66
N ASP A 115 22.02 -12.82 20.14
CA ASP A 115 23.34 -12.96 19.52
C ASP A 115 23.29 -13.65 18.16
N SER A 116 22.32 -14.54 17.94
CA SER A 116 22.02 -15.07 16.60
C SER A 116 21.51 -13.99 15.64
N ILE A 117 20.60 -13.12 16.08
CA ILE A 117 20.04 -12.03 15.26
C ILE A 117 21.12 -11.01 14.90
N LEU A 118 22.00 -10.67 15.86
CA LEU A 118 23.12 -9.74 15.64
C LEU A 118 24.33 -10.40 14.96
N CYS A 119 24.24 -11.68 14.57
CA CYS A 119 25.34 -12.46 14.01
C CYS A 119 26.62 -12.39 14.86
N LYS A 120 26.48 -12.27 16.18
CA LYS A 120 27.62 -12.15 17.10
C LYS A 120 28.35 -13.48 17.15
N THR A 121 29.65 -13.41 16.91
CA THR A 121 30.50 -14.59 16.93
C THR A 121 31.06 -14.81 18.34
N ARG A 122 31.55 -16.03 18.59
CA ARG A 122 32.24 -16.37 19.85
C ARG A 122 33.45 -15.45 20.14
N ARG A 123 34.00 -14.80 19.09
CA ARG A 123 35.11 -13.84 19.17
C ARG A 123 34.69 -12.52 19.83
N ASP A 124 33.45 -12.10 19.61
CA ASP A 124 32.87 -10.84 20.12
C ASP A 124 32.48 -10.92 21.60
N ARG A 125 32.36 -12.13 22.16
CA ARG A 125 32.09 -12.37 23.58
C ARG A 125 33.36 -12.55 24.44
N ARG A 126 34.56 -12.46 23.85
CA ARG A 126 35.80 -12.62 24.64
C ARG A 126 35.96 -11.41 25.57
N PRO A 127 36.33 -11.62 26.85
CA PRO A 127 36.69 -10.52 27.73
C PRO A 127 37.90 -9.79 27.13
N THR A 128 37.75 -8.49 26.91
CA THR A 128 38.85 -7.61 26.52
C THR A 128 39.58 -7.19 27.78
N ASN A 129 40.80 -7.69 27.95
CA ASN A 129 41.77 -7.15 28.91
C ASN A 129 42.44 -5.90 28.34
#